data_AF-H3ARR8-F1
#
_entry.id   AF-H3ARR8-F1
#
_cell.length_a   1.000
_cell.length_b   1.000
_cell.length_c   1.000
_cell.angle_alpha   90.00
_cell.angle_beta   90.00
_cell.angle_gamma   90.00
#
_symmetry.space_group_name_H-M   'P 1'
#
loop_
_entity.id
_entity.type
_entity.pdbx_description
1 polymer ?
#
loop_
_entity_poly.entity_id
_entity_poly.type
_entity_poly.pdbx_seq_one_letter_code
_entity_poly.pdbx_strand_id
1 'polypeptide(L)'
;ESITPYTMALVAKYIARHRLRETQLLDTIAEFLVKKAEYLDSKVIQKLVFPFSRMNYRPSNEDAFFEKLESVLELKAMNSPLATVNIIMSMFQLGHFPRAILNQVFSPAFINNVINSPYALIVRRYLSLLDSAVELEYEDYSGPRLEERYKVMMFDHALTADEVNRKYSYKGLVAEALRQLVGEQCYKQDEVLPPGYYTDFLLWINNSGSVFPIENTFQIFIPGKEKDCEEEEGGGTETIHRVVMSVNDKWHYCHNADILVGSRAMRDRHLRLLGYTIVQLPYHELEKLNGIEEVKHYLREKLLELQLIWSSADG
;
A
#
# COMPACT_ATOMS: atom_id res chain seq x y z
N GLU A 1 16.69 11.61 33.58
CA GLU A 1 15.21 11.63 33.78
C GLU A 1 14.56 10.73 32.74
N SER A 2 13.59 9.89 33.11
CA SER A 2 12.91 9.02 32.15
C SER A 2 11.94 9.85 31.29
N ILE A 3 12.07 9.76 29.97
CA ILE A 3 11.16 10.41 29.02
C ILE A 3 9.71 9.98 29.31
N THR A 4 8.80 10.95 29.43
CA THR A 4 7.38 10.65 29.71
C THR A 4 6.68 10.07 28.47
N PRO A 5 5.61 9.26 28.64
CA PRO A 5 4.81 8.79 27.50
C PRO A 5 4.25 9.91 26.64
N TYR A 6 3.89 11.04 27.26
CA TYR A 6 3.40 12.22 26.55
C TYR A 6 4.49 12.82 25.64
N THR A 7 5.69 13.02 26.18
CA THR A 7 6.85 13.50 25.42
C THR A 7 7.17 12.56 24.27
N MET A 8 7.21 11.25 24.51
CA MET A 8 7.51 10.27 23.46
C MET A 8 6.43 10.28 22.35
N ALA A 9 5.15 10.37 22.71
CA ALA A 9 4.07 10.46 21.74
C ALA A 9 4.11 11.76 20.91
N LEU A 10 4.56 12.87 21.48
CA LEU A 10 4.79 14.12 20.74
C LEU A 10 5.94 13.98 19.75
N VAL A 11 7.05 13.38 20.18
CA VAL A 11 8.21 13.10 19.32
C VAL A 11 7.78 12.21 18.14
N ALA A 12 7.12 11.08 18.42
CA ALA A 12 6.60 10.18 17.40
C ALA A 12 5.67 10.89 16.40
N LYS A 13 4.73 11.71 16.91
CA LYS A 13 3.83 12.51 16.07
C LYS A 13 4.59 13.46 15.14
N TYR A 14 5.63 14.12 15.64
CA TYR A 14 6.40 15.08 14.84
C TYR A 14 7.18 14.39 13.72
N ILE A 15 7.87 13.30 14.06
CA ILE A 15 8.59 12.46 13.09
C ILE A 15 7.64 12.00 11.99
N ALA A 16 6.48 11.41 12.37
CA ALA A 16 5.46 10.95 11.45
C ALA A 16 4.93 12.06 10.52
N ARG A 17 4.61 13.23 11.10
CA ARG A 17 4.10 14.40 10.35
C ARG A 17 5.11 14.89 9.32
N HIS A 18 6.40 14.88 9.65
CA HIS A 18 7.47 15.37 8.77
C HIS A 18 8.12 14.28 7.92
N ARG A 19 7.64 13.03 8.01
CA ARG A 19 8.19 11.90 7.25
C ARG A 19 9.70 11.71 7.45
N LEU A 20 10.21 11.99 8.65
CA LEU A 20 11.63 11.89 8.99
C LEU A 20 11.98 10.44 9.34
N ARG A 21 12.85 9.80 8.57
CA ARG A 21 13.31 8.42 8.81
C ARG A 21 14.61 8.40 9.62
N GLU A 22 14.57 8.97 10.81
CA GLU A 22 15.68 8.96 11.78
C GLU A 22 15.70 7.63 12.55
N THR A 23 16.47 6.66 12.07
CA THR A 23 16.42 5.26 12.55
C THR A 23 16.76 5.11 14.02
N GLN A 24 17.76 5.83 14.53
CA GLN A 24 18.13 5.80 15.96
C GLN A 24 16.99 6.27 16.87
N LEU A 25 16.23 7.28 16.43
CA LEU A 25 15.10 7.81 17.18
C LEU A 25 13.90 6.88 17.10
N LEU A 26 13.67 6.25 15.95
CA LEU A 26 12.67 5.20 15.78
C LEU A 26 12.98 3.98 16.66
N ASP A 27 14.24 3.54 16.72
CA ASP A 27 14.67 2.45 17.62
C ASP A 27 14.46 2.83 19.10
N THR A 28 14.74 4.08 19.48
CA THR A 28 14.46 4.58 20.84
C THR A 28 12.96 4.54 21.17
N ILE A 29 12.09 4.87 20.21
CA ILE A 29 10.63 4.75 20.37
C ILE A 29 10.23 3.27 20.51
N ALA A 30 10.85 2.37 19.73
CA ALA A 30 10.57 0.94 19.79
C ALA A 30 10.94 0.35 21.15
N GLU A 31 12.14 0.68 21.67
CA GLU A 31 12.54 0.30 23.02
C GLU A 31 11.59 0.82 24.10
N PHE A 32 11.13 2.07 23.96
CA PHE A 32 10.17 2.65 24.88
C PHE A 32 8.85 1.88 24.87
N LEU A 33 8.35 1.53 23.68
CA LEU A 33 7.15 0.70 23.53
C LEU A 33 7.33 -0.66 24.18
N VAL A 34 8.44 -1.37 23.91
CA VAL A 34 8.75 -2.67 24.52
C VAL A 34 8.69 -2.60 26.06
N LYS A 35 9.25 -1.53 26.64
CA LYS A 35 9.35 -1.36 28.09
C LYS A 35 8.06 -0.87 28.76
N LYS A 36 7.18 -0.16 28.04
CA LYS A 36 6.07 0.61 28.66
C LYS A 36 4.68 0.33 28.12
N ALA A 37 4.53 -0.34 26.97
CA ALA A 37 3.24 -0.45 26.27
C ALA A 37 2.08 -0.99 27.13
N GLU A 38 2.36 -1.90 28.06
CA GLU A 38 1.36 -2.46 28.98
C GLU A 38 0.61 -1.37 29.78
N TYR A 39 1.33 -0.33 30.18
CA TYR A 39 0.79 0.79 30.98
C TYR A 39 0.23 1.94 30.14
N LEU A 40 0.27 1.84 28.80
CA LEU A 40 -0.18 2.90 27.90
C LEU A 40 -1.61 2.65 27.41
N ASP A 41 -2.36 3.73 27.19
CA ASP A 41 -3.64 3.67 26.48
C ASP A 41 -3.42 3.32 24.99
N SER A 42 -4.36 2.60 24.38
CA SER A 42 -4.28 2.17 22.98
C SER A 42 -4.08 3.33 22.00
N LYS A 43 -4.62 4.53 22.27
CA LYS A 43 -4.40 5.72 21.42
C LYS A 43 -2.97 6.25 21.52
N VAL A 44 -2.30 6.07 22.66
CA VAL A 44 -0.89 6.43 22.81
C VAL A 44 -0.03 5.42 22.06
N ILE A 45 -0.31 4.13 22.21
CA ILE A 45 0.37 3.05 21.47
C ILE A 45 0.25 3.29 19.95
N GLN A 46 -0.96 3.57 19.46
CA GLN A 46 -1.20 3.91 18.06
C GLN A 46 -0.28 5.05 17.57
N LYS A 47 -0.16 6.14 18.33
CA LYS A 47 0.70 7.28 17.97
C LYS A 47 2.19 6.92 17.95
N LEU A 48 2.62 5.99 18.80
CA LEU A 48 4.01 5.54 18.89
C LEU A 48 4.34 4.50 17.80
N VAL A 49 3.37 3.72 17.36
CA VAL A 49 3.54 2.70 16.30
C VAL A 49 3.44 3.30 14.89
N PHE A 50 2.59 4.31 14.70
CA PHE A 50 2.37 4.92 13.38
C PHE A 50 3.64 5.40 12.63
N PRO A 51 4.69 5.96 13.29
CA PRO A 51 5.90 6.36 12.59
C PRO A 51 6.61 5.21 11.85
N PHE A 52 6.58 3.98 12.39
CA PHE A 52 7.27 2.84 11.79
C PHE A 52 6.67 2.49 10.43
N SER A 53 5.34 2.37 10.37
CA SER A 53 4.63 2.14 9.11
C SER A 53 4.76 3.35 8.17
N ARG A 54 4.66 4.58 8.70
CA ARG A 54 4.82 5.79 7.87
C ARG A 54 6.18 5.87 7.20
N MET A 55 7.27 5.50 7.88
CA MET A 55 8.64 5.53 7.31
C MET A 55 9.10 4.21 6.71
N ASN A 56 8.21 3.22 6.63
CA ASN A 56 8.51 1.88 6.17
C ASN A 56 9.79 1.33 6.84
N TYR A 57 9.83 1.39 8.17
CA TYR A 57 10.99 1.03 8.98
C TYR A 57 10.62 -0.01 10.01
N ARG A 58 11.32 -1.15 9.97
CA ARG A 58 11.34 -2.16 11.04
C ARG A 58 12.47 -1.81 12.02
N PRO A 59 12.19 -1.69 13.32
CA PRO A 59 13.21 -1.33 14.29
C PRO A 59 14.24 -2.44 14.50
N SER A 60 15.41 -2.08 15.02
CA SER A 60 16.51 -3.02 15.31
C SER A 60 16.12 -4.14 16.30
N ASN A 61 15.10 -3.92 17.13
CA ASN A 61 14.54 -4.89 18.08
C ASN A 61 13.16 -5.41 17.65
N GLU A 62 12.96 -5.65 16.35
CA GLU A 62 11.64 -5.95 15.75
C GLU A 62 10.91 -7.12 16.41
N ASP A 63 11.60 -8.22 16.75
CA ASP A 63 10.96 -9.39 17.36
C ASP A 63 10.27 -9.02 18.69
N ALA A 64 11.02 -8.39 19.60
CA ALA A 64 10.50 -7.94 20.89
C ALA A 64 9.45 -6.84 20.74
N PHE A 65 9.60 -5.98 19.73
CA PHE A 65 8.64 -4.93 19.41
C PHE A 65 7.28 -5.52 19.01
N PHE A 66 7.27 -6.44 18.04
CA PHE A 66 6.03 -7.04 17.56
C PHE A 66 5.40 -7.96 18.61
N GLU A 67 6.19 -8.78 19.31
CA GLU A 67 5.72 -9.61 20.42
C GLU A 67 5.01 -8.76 21.49
N LYS A 68 5.61 -7.61 21.87
CA LYS A 68 4.99 -6.71 22.83
C LYS A 68 3.67 -6.14 22.30
N LEU A 69 3.61 -5.70 21.05
CA LEU A 69 2.38 -5.17 20.46
C LEU A 69 1.26 -6.22 20.44
N GLU A 70 1.57 -7.45 20.07
CA GLU A 70 0.61 -8.56 20.11
C GLU A 70 0.07 -8.77 21.53
N SER A 71 0.95 -8.90 22.52
CA SER A 71 0.55 -9.12 23.92
C SER A 71 -0.38 -8.02 24.46
N VAL A 72 -0.16 -6.77 24.06
CA VAL A 72 -0.97 -5.63 24.53
C VAL A 72 -2.28 -5.54 23.76
N LEU A 73 -2.27 -5.85 22.45
CA LEU A 73 -3.49 -5.87 21.66
C LEU A 73 -4.43 -7.01 22.07
N GLU A 74 -3.92 -8.18 22.44
CA GLU A 74 -4.77 -9.27 22.94
C GLU A 74 -5.65 -8.84 24.12
N LEU A 75 -5.12 -7.97 25.00
CA LEU A 75 -5.84 -7.46 26.17
C LEU A 75 -6.70 -6.23 25.88
N LYS A 76 -6.30 -5.40 24.89
CA LYS A 76 -6.87 -4.05 24.69
C LYS A 76 -7.66 -3.89 23.39
N ALA A 77 -7.69 -4.89 22.51
CA ALA A 77 -8.26 -4.79 21.16
C ALA A 77 -9.70 -4.27 21.16
N MET A 78 -10.55 -4.81 22.04
CA MET A 78 -11.97 -4.48 22.12
C MET A 78 -12.25 -3.10 22.74
N ASN A 79 -11.33 -2.57 23.55
CA ASN A 79 -11.54 -1.33 24.32
C ASN A 79 -11.37 -0.06 23.47
N SER A 80 -10.60 -0.15 22.39
CA SER A 80 -10.37 0.98 21.48
C SER A 80 -10.26 0.50 20.04
N PRO A 81 -11.38 0.05 19.43
CA PRO A 81 -11.38 -0.62 18.14
C PRO A 81 -10.69 0.17 17.00
N LEU A 82 -10.89 1.48 16.93
CA LEU A 82 -10.23 2.31 15.92
C LEU A 82 -8.70 2.33 16.11
N ALA A 83 -8.21 2.43 17.36
CA ALA A 83 -6.78 2.41 17.63
C ALA A 83 -6.18 1.03 17.30
N THR A 84 -6.89 -0.04 17.66
CA THR A 84 -6.55 -1.43 17.34
C THR A 84 -6.36 -1.62 15.83
N VAL A 85 -7.35 -1.23 15.02
CA VAL A 85 -7.26 -1.36 13.56
C VAL A 85 -6.10 -0.55 12.97
N ASN A 86 -5.83 0.66 13.50
CA ASN A 86 -4.69 1.46 13.05
C ASN A 86 -3.32 0.85 13.41
N ILE A 87 -3.20 0.24 14.59
CA ILE A 87 -1.97 -0.45 15.01
C ILE A 87 -1.74 -1.66 14.10
N ILE A 88 -2.77 -2.48 13.85
CA ILE A 88 -2.68 -3.66 12.98
C ILE A 88 -2.37 -3.25 11.54
N MET A 89 -3.00 -2.18 11.03
CA MET A 89 -2.66 -1.64 9.71
C MET A 89 -1.19 -1.24 9.62
N SER A 90 -0.63 -0.69 10.70
CA SER A 90 0.79 -0.36 10.75
C SER A 90 1.67 -1.61 10.75
N MET A 91 1.29 -2.68 11.45
CA MET A 91 1.98 -3.97 11.44
C MET A 91 1.95 -4.61 10.04
N PHE A 92 0.79 -4.59 9.37
CA PHE A 92 0.62 -5.10 8.01
C PHE A 92 1.45 -4.33 6.98
N GLN A 93 1.51 -2.99 7.08
CA GLN A 93 2.37 -2.20 6.19
C GLN A 93 3.85 -2.59 6.32
N LEU A 94 4.26 -3.02 7.53
CA LEU A 94 5.58 -3.56 7.80
C LEU A 94 5.72 -5.05 7.44
N GLY A 95 4.66 -5.75 7.05
CA GLY A 95 4.67 -7.18 6.73
C GLY A 95 4.65 -8.09 7.96
N HIS A 96 4.02 -7.66 9.05
CA HIS A 96 3.84 -8.45 10.27
C HIS A 96 2.35 -8.75 10.51
N PHE A 97 1.99 -10.03 10.68
CA PHE A 97 0.61 -10.51 10.64
C PHE A 97 0.20 -11.23 11.95
N PRO A 98 -0.33 -10.50 12.95
CA PRO A 98 -0.62 -11.05 14.28
C PRO A 98 -1.89 -11.93 14.30
N ARG A 99 -1.75 -13.24 14.14
CA ARG A 99 -2.87 -14.19 13.95
C ARG A 99 -3.93 -14.13 15.04
N ALA A 100 -3.54 -14.14 16.32
CA ALA A 100 -4.48 -14.15 17.43
C ALA A 100 -5.37 -12.89 17.45
N ILE A 101 -4.80 -11.75 17.07
CA ILE A 101 -5.49 -10.46 17.03
C ILE A 101 -6.41 -10.38 15.80
N LEU A 102 -6.00 -10.95 14.66
CA LEU A 102 -6.84 -11.03 13.46
C LEU A 102 -8.16 -11.79 13.73
N ASN A 103 -8.11 -12.88 14.47
CA ASN A 103 -9.31 -13.61 14.88
C ASN A 103 -10.28 -12.74 15.69
N GLN A 104 -9.76 -11.83 16.53
CA GLN A 104 -10.58 -10.88 17.27
C GLN A 104 -11.16 -9.79 16.36
N VAL A 105 -10.34 -9.21 15.48
CA VAL A 105 -10.74 -8.09 14.61
C VAL A 105 -11.78 -8.50 13.56
N PHE A 106 -11.65 -9.70 13.00
CA PHE A 106 -12.64 -10.26 12.09
C PHE A 106 -13.79 -10.97 12.79
N SER A 107 -13.87 -10.94 14.12
CA SER A 107 -15.01 -11.49 14.85
C SER A 107 -16.27 -10.64 14.62
N PRO A 108 -17.47 -11.25 14.59
CA PRO A 108 -18.73 -10.51 14.51
C PRO A 108 -18.89 -9.47 15.62
N ALA A 109 -18.37 -9.76 16.82
CA ALA A 109 -18.42 -8.84 17.96
C ALA A 109 -17.63 -7.55 17.69
N PHE A 110 -16.41 -7.67 17.16
CA PHE A 110 -15.59 -6.51 16.83
C PHE A 110 -16.18 -5.72 15.66
N ILE A 111 -16.59 -6.42 14.59
CA ILE A 111 -17.18 -5.81 13.39
C ILE A 111 -18.45 -5.02 13.75
N ASN A 112 -19.36 -5.60 14.53
CA ASN A 112 -20.59 -4.92 14.95
C ASN A 112 -20.30 -3.70 15.85
N ASN A 113 -19.25 -3.75 16.68
CA ASN A 113 -18.84 -2.60 17.50
C ASN A 113 -18.40 -1.43 16.60
N VAL A 114 -17.54 -1.67 15.60
CA VAL A 114 -17.00 -0.60 14.75
C VAL A 114 -17.98 -0.06 13.72
N ILE A 115 -18.86 -0.90 13.17
CA ILE A 115 -19.82 -0.50 12.14
C ILE A 115 -20.93 0.40 12.69
N ASN A 116 -21.24 0.29 13.98
CA ASN A 116 -22.21 1.16 14.65
C ASN A 116 -21.56 2.42 15.26
N SER A 117 -20.29 2.68 14.94
CA SER A 117 -19.55 3.84 15.46
C SER A 117 -19.52 5.00 14.46
N PRO A 118 -19.20 6.24 14.90
CA PRO A 118 -18.98 7.38 14.00
C PRO A 118 -17.85 7.17 12.98
N TYR A 119 -16.99 6.17 13.18
CA TYR A 119 -15.85 5.85 12.33
C TYR A 119 -16.12 4.69 11.37
N ALA A 120 -17.37 4.23 11.26
CA ALA A 120 -17.73 3.03 10.49
C ALA A 120 -17.18 3.04 9.06
N LEU A 121 -17.25 4.18 8.36
CA LEU A 121 -16.80 4.28 6.97
C LEU A 121 -15.30 4.02 6.82
N ILE A 122 -14.46 4.70 7.61
CA ILE A 122 -13.00 4.53 7.54
C ILE A 122 -12.58 3.15 8.05
N VAL A 123 -13.23 2.64 9.09
CA VAL A 123 -12.90 1.31 9.62
C VAL A 123 -13.30 0.22 8.63
N ARG A 124 -14.42 0.33 7.91
CA ARG A 124 -14.77 -0.61 6.82
C ARG A 124 -13.69 -0.64 5.73
N ARG A 125 -13.15 0.52 5.35
CA ARG A 125 -12.04 0.61 4.39
C ARG A 125 -10.78 -0.07 4.92
N TYR A 126 -10.43 0.15 6.19
CA TYR A 126 -9.32 -0.55 6.83
C TYR A 126 -9.53 -2.06 6.91
N LEU A 127 -10.71 -2.52 7.36
CA LEU A 127 -11.02 -3.94 7.44
C LEU A 127 -10.97 -4.62 6.08
N SER A 128 -11.46 -3.96 5.02
CA SER A 128 -11.42 -4.50 3.66
C SER A 128 -9.98 -4.61 3.14
N LEU A 129 -9.16 -3.60 3.43
CA LEU A 129 -7.74 -3.62 3.09
C LEU A 129 -6.97 -4.68 3.89
N LEU A 130 -7.24 -4.84 5.19
CA LEU A 130 -6.66 -5.90 6.02
C LEU A 130 -7.05 -7.28 5.50
N ASP A 131 -8.32 -7.49 5.16
CA ASP A 131 -8.80 -8.76 4.61
C ASP A 131 -8.12 -9.09 3.27
N SER A 132 -7.94 -8.09 2.42
CA SER A 132 -7.22 -8.23 1.15
C SER A 132 -5.73 -8.51 1.37
N ALA A 133 -5.12 -7.89 2.38
CA ALA A 133 -3.72 -8.13 2.71
C ALA A 133 -3.50 -9.54 3.29
N VAL A 134 -4.44 -10.06 4.09
CA VAL A 134 -4.40 -11.45 4.55
C VAL A 134 -4.45 -12.40 3.35
N GLU A 135 -5.34 -12.17 2.39
CA GLU A 135 -5.42 -12.98 1.16
C GLU A 135 -4.10 -13.00 0.38
N LEU A 136 -3.44 -11.84 0.28
CA LEU A 136 -2.28 -11.65 -0.60
C LEU A 136 -0.95 -12.02 0.07
N GLU A 137 -0.77 -11.69 1.35
CA GLU A 137 0.53 -11.80 2.03
C GLU A 137 0.56 -12.90 3.11
N TYR A 138 -0.57 -13.50 3.50
CA TYR A 138 -0.63 -14.50 4.58
C TYR A 138 -1.28 -15.82 4.13
N GLU A 139 -0.53 -16.60 3.35
CA GLU A 139 -0.97 -17.87 2.72
C GLU A 139 -1.57 -18.88 3.72
N ASP A 140 -0.96 -19.04 4.90
CA ASP A 140 -1.40 -20.03 5.90
C ASP A 140 -2.52 -19.55 6.83
N TYR A 141 -3.14 -18.39 6.60
CA TYR A 141 -4.17 -17.88 7.49
C TYR A 141 -5.49 -18.66 7.36
N SER A 142 -5.87 -19.36 8.43
CA SER A 142 -7.10 -20.17 8.50
C SER A 142 -8.16 -19.60 9.46
N GLY A 143 -8.05 -18.32 9.82
CA GLY A 143 -8.96 -17.66 10.75
C GLY A 143 -10.19 -17.01 10.08
N PRO A 144 -11.03 -16.31 10.85
CA PRO A 144 -12.16 -15.56 10.33
C PRO A 144 -11.74 -14.50 9.32
N ARG A 145 -12.58 -14.27 8.30
CA ARG A 145 -12.40 -13.30 7.21
C ARG A 145 -13.55 -12.31 7.17
N LEU A 146 -13.36 -11.18 6.49
CA LEU A 146 -14.39 -10.16 6.38
C LEU A 146 -15.50 -10.60 5.41
N GLU A 147 -16.76 -10.57 5.85
CA GLU A 147 -17.90 -10.86 4.99
C GLU A 147 -18.06 -9.82 3.87
N GLU A 148 -18.51 -10.26 2.69
CA GLU A 148 -18.63 -9.44 1.48
C GLU A 148 -19.50 -8.18 1.69
N ARG A 149 -20.58 -8.28 2.47
CA ARG A 149 -21.46 -7.15 2.82
C ARG A 149 -20.76 -5.98 3.51
N TYR A 150 -19.59 -6.22 4.10
CA TYR A 150 -18.79 -5.21 4.79
C TYR A 150 -17.62 -4.69 3.95
N LYS A 151 -17.32 -5.34 2.83
CA LYS A 151 -16.26 -4.91 1.92
C LYS A 151 -16.63 -3.63 1.20
N VAL A 152 -15.61 -2.86 0.85
CA VAL A 152 -15.73 -1.63 0.07
C VAL A 152 -15.10 -1.81 -1.31
N MET A 153 -15.60 -1.07 -2.29
CA MET A 153 -15.08 -1.11 -3.66
C MET A 153 -13.68 -0.50 -3.82
N MET A 154 -13.29 0.39 -2.91
CA MET A 154 -12.00 1.08 -2.95
C MET A 154 -11.46 1.38 -1.55
N PHE A 155 -10.16 1.25 -1.38
CA PHE A 155 -9.44 1.56 -0.14
C PHE A 155 -9.09 3.04 -0.01
N ASP A 156 -9.95 3.90 -0.56
CA ASP A 156 -9.79 5.34 -0.54
C ASP A 156 -9.57 5.84 0.91
N HIS A 157 -8.67 6.81 1.11
CA HIS A 157 -8.21 7.30 2.41
C HIS A 157 -7.61 6.26 3.39
N ALA A 158 -7.65 4.95 3.11
CA ALA A 158 -7.03 3.94 3.96
C ALA A 158 -5.50 3.95 3.82
N LEU A 159 -5.01 4.31 2.63
CA LEU A 159 -3.59 4.37 2.27
C LEU A 159 -3.05 5.80 2.17
N THR A 160 -3.92 6.82 2.19
CA THR A 160 -3.58 8.22 1.89
C THR A 160 -4.00 9.16 3.02
N ALA A 161 -3.08 9.42 3.95
CA ALA A 161 -3.30 10.40 5.02
C ALA A 161 -3.10 11.87 4.59
N ASP A 162 -2.52 12.12 3.41
CA ASP A 162 -1.95 13.43 3.03
C ASP A 162 -2.54 13.99 1.71
N GLU A 163 -3.87 13.99 1.55
CA GLU A 163 -4.53 14.53 0.34
C GLU A 163 -4.30 16.03 0.10
N VAL A 164 -3.88 16.77 1.13
CA VAL A 164 -3.78 18.24 1.11
C VAL A 164 -2.70 18.76 0.13
N ASN A 165 -1.79 17.91 -0.37
CA ASN A 165 -0.65 18.34 -1.18
C ASN A 165 -0.78 18.13 -2.70
N ARG A 166 -1.95 17.74 -3.23
CA ARG A 166 -2.17 17.47 -4.68
C ARG A 166 -1.82 18.63 -5.64
N LYS A 167 -1.53 19.83 -5.14
CA LYS A 167 -1.25 21.04 -5.94
C LYS A 167 -0.01 20.93 -6.85
N TYR A 168 0.89 19.97 -6.62
CA TYR A 168 2.15 19.82 -7.37
C TYR A 168 2.38 18.40 -7.89
N SER A 169 1.33 17.74 -8.38
CA SER A 169 1.49 16.40 -8.95
C SER A 169 1.94 16.45 -10.41
N TYR A 170 2.91 15.60 -10.77
CA TYR A 170 3.36 15.44 -12.15
C TYR A 170 2.41 14.61 -13.03
N LYS A 171 1.31 14.13 -12.44
CA LYS A 171 0.35 13.23 -13.10
C LYS A 171 -0.24 13.79 -14.39
N GLY A 172 -0.61 15.07 -14.42
CA GLY A 172 -1.13 15.70 -15.64
C GLY A 172 -0.11 15.75 -16.79
N LEU A 173 1.16 16.01 -16.45
CA LEU A 173 2.25 16.02 -17.43
C LEU A 173 2.55 14.61 -17.96
N VAL A 174 2.55 13.61 -17.08
CA VAL A 174 2.71 12.19 -17.44
C VAL A 174 1.54 11.71 -18.31
N ALA A 175 0.30 12.06 -17.96
CA ALA A 175 -0.89 11.71 -18.74
C ALA A 175 -0.79 12.24 -20.18
N GLU A 176 -0.43 13.52 -20.33
CA GLU A 176 -0.30 14.14 -21.64
C GLU A 176 0.86 13.54 -22.46
N ALA A 177 1.99 13.24 -21.81
CA ALA A 177 3.09 12.54 -22.45
C ALA A 177 2.71 11.12 -22.90
N LEU A 178 2.01 10.34 -22.07
CA LEU A 178 1.49 9.02 -22.42
C LEU A 178 0.52 9.09 -23.61
N ARG A 179 -0.43 10.02 -23.58
CA ARG A 179 -1.38 10.25 -24.68
C ARG A 179 -0.68 10.46 -26.01
N GLN A 180 0.39 11.27 -26.03
CA GLN A 180 1.18 11.51 -27.25
C GLN A 180 2.09 10.34 -27.65
N LEU A 181 2.49 9.49 -26.70
CA LEU A 181 3.37 8.35 -26.95
C LEU A 181 2.65 7.11 -27.46
N VAL A 182 1.57 6.72 -26.78
CA VAL A 182 0.89 5.43 -27.00
C VAL A 182 -0.55 5.60 -27.49
N GLY A 183 -1.11 6.81 -27.40
CA GLY A 183 -2.52 7.07 -27.71
C GLY A 183 -3.43 6.98 -26.49
N GLU A 184 -4.55 7.70 -26.52
CA GLU A 184 -5.50 7.83 -25.40
C GLU A 184 -6.18 6.50 -25.05
N GLN A 185 -6.40 5.63 -26.04
CA GLN A 185 -7.02 4.32 -25.85
C GLN A 185 -6.07 3.27 -25.23
N CYS A 186 -4.77 3.54 -25.20
CA CYS A 186 -3.73 2.56 -24.83
C CYS A 186 -3.32 2.63 -23.35
N TYR A 187 -3.99 3.47 -22.56
CA TYR A 187 -3.86 3.47 -21.12
C TYR A 187 -5.21 3.82 -20.47
N LYS A 188 -5.40 3.38 -19.22
CA LYS A 188 -6.46 3.88 -18.36
C LYS A 188 -5.86 4.70 -17.23
N GLN A 189 -6.53 5.77 -16.86
CA GLN A 189 -6.09 6.67 -15.79
C GLN A 189 -7.05 6.57 -14.61
N ASP A 190 -6.51 6.66 -13.39
CA ASP A 190 -7.31 6.75 -12.15
C ASP A 190 -8.17 5.51 -11.85
N GLU A 191 -7.73 4.34 -12.32
CA GLU A 191 -8.46 3.09 -12.16
C GLU A 191 -8.36 2.53 -10.74
N VAL A 192 -9.50 2.01 -10.27
CA VAL A 192 -9.58 1.20 -9.06
C VAL A 192 -9.50 -0.27 -9.45
N LEU A 193 -8.35 -0.87 -9.20
CA LEU A 193 -8.10 -2.28 -9.47
C LEU A 193 -8.62 -3.13 -8.32
N PRO A 194 -9.28 -4.28 -8.59
CA PRO A 194 -9.62 -5.25 -7.55
C PRO A 194 -8.40 -5.60 -6.70
N PRO A 195 -8.55 -5.75 -5.37
CA PRO A 195 -9.78 -5.66 -4.59
C PRO A 195 -10.18 -4.23 -4.16
N GLY A 196 -9.47 -3.18 -4.59
CA GLY A 196 -9.81 -1.79 -4.27
C GLY A 196 -8.64 -0.80 -4.32
N TYR A 197 -7.53 -1.14 -4.99
CA TYR A 197 -6.35 -0.29 -5.09
C TYR A 197 -6.51 0.76 -6.16
N TYR A 198 -6.32 2.02 -5.77
CA TYR A 198 -6.25 3.12 -6.72
C TYR A 198 -4.87 3.19 -7.38
N THR A 199 -4.88 3.29 -8.71
CA THR A 199 -3.68 3.35 -9.56
C THR A 199 -3.69 4.60 -10.43
N ASP A 200 -2.49 5.06 -10.83
CA ASP A 200 -2.37 6.30 -11.60
C ASP A 200 -2.58 6.05 -13.08
N PHE A 201 -1.83 5.11 -13.66
CA PHE A 201 -1.99 4.68 -15.05
C PHE A 201 -1.86 3.16 -15.17
N LEU A 202 -2.76 2.54 -15.94
CA LEU A 202 -2.74 1.13 -16.31
C LEU A 202 -2.48 1.00 -17.81
N LEU A 203 -1.54 0.14 -18.19
CA LEU A 203 -1.18 -0.19 -19.57
C LEU A 203 -1.12 -1.71 -19.74
N TRP A 204 -1.43 -2.20 -20.94
CA TRP A 204 -1.22 -3.59 -21.35
C TRP A 204 -0.15 -3.63 -22.42
N ILE A 205 0.91 -4.40 -22.19
CA ILE A 205 2.12 -4.41 -23.02
C ILE A 205 2.52 -5.85 -23.31
N ASN A 206 2.87 -6.18 -24.54
CA ASN A 206 3.42 -7.50 -24.87
C ASN A 206 4.95 -7.58 -24.66
N ASN A 207 5.51 -8.77 -24.86
CA ASN A 207 6.97 -9.00 -24.82
C ASN A 207 7.75 -8.16 -25.83
N SER A 208 7.14 -7.74 -26.94
CA SER A 208 7.80 -6.88 -27.95
C SER A 208 7.75 -5.39 -27.60
N GLY A 209 7.07 -5.00 -26.52
CA GLY A 209 6.96 -3.61 -26.11
C GLY A 209 5.80 -2.83 -26.73
N SER A 210 4.96 -3.49 -27.52
CA SER A 210 3.77 -2.88 -28.10
C SER A 210 2.70 -2.71 -27.03
N VAL A 211 2.10 -1.52 -26.98
CA VAL A 211 1.04 -1.18 -26.03
C VAL A 211 -0.31 -1.38 -26.71
N PHE A 212 -1.21 -2.07 -26.02
CA PHE A 212 -2.54 -2.41 -26.54
C PHE A 212 -3.62 -1.44 -26.05
N PRO A 213 -4.64 -1.17 -26.89
CA PRO A 213 -5.86 -0.51 -26.42
C PRO A 213 -6.52 -1.31 -25.30
N ILE A 214 -6.98 -0.61 -24.25
CA ILE A 214 -7.74 -1.23 -23.17
C ILE A 214 -9.23 -0.98 -23.43
N GLU A 215 -9.90 -1.97 -23.99
CA GLU A 215 -11.36 -1.95 -24.16
C GLU A 215 -12.08 -2.00 -22.79
N ASN A 216 -13.33 -1.53 -22.73
CA ASN A 216 -14.11 -1.42 -21.48
C ASN A 216 -14.49 -2.77 -20.82
N THR A 217 -13.91 -3.87 -21.27
CA THR A 217 -14.07 -5.19 -20.66
C THR A 217 -13.27 -5.24 -19.35
N PHE A 218 -13.92 -4.85 -18.25
CA PHE A 218 -13.59 -5.38 -16.93
C PHE A 218 -13.85 -6.90 -16.92
N GLN A 219 -13.03 -7.67 -17.63
CA GLN A 219 -12.78 -9.04 -17.21
C GLN A 219 -11.96 -8.90 -15.94
N ILE A 220 -12.65 -9.02 -14.80
CA ILE A 220 -12.04 -9.06 -13.48
C ILE A 220 -11.04 -10.21 -13.49
N PHE A 221 -9.77 -9.89 -13.72
CA PHE A 221 -8.70 -10.86 -13.58
C PHE A 221 -8.53 -11.14 -12.10
N ILE A 222 -8.90 -12.35 -11.68
CA ILE A 222 -8.59 -12.89 -10.37
C ILE A 222 -7.36 -13.80 -10.59
N PRO A 223 -6.17 -13.40 -10.12
CA PRO A 223 -4.99 -14.26 -10.15
C PRO A 223 -5.33 -15.61 -9.51
N GLY A 224 -5.03 -16.72 -10.19
CA GLY A 224 -5.36 -18.08 -9.73
C GLY A 224 -6.72 -18.64 -10.19
N LYS A 225 -7.55 -17.88 -10.92
CA LYS A 225 -8.77 -18.38 -11.60
C LYS A 225 -8.67 -18.30 -13.13
N GLU A 226 -7.52 -18.70 -13.67
CA GLU A 226 -7.26 -18.68 -15.12
C GLU A 226 -8.04 -19.75 -15.90
N LYS A 227 -8.79 -20.64 -15.24
CA LYS A 227 -9.34 -21.85 -15.88
C LYS A 227 -10.70 -21.75 -16.57
N ASP A 228 -11.39 -20.61 -16.53
CA ASP A 228 -12.80 -20.57 -16.99
C ASP A 228 -13.07 -19.67 -18.22
N CYS A 229 -12.07 -19.31 -19.02
CA CYS A 229 -12.29 -18.64 -20.31
C CYS A 229 -11.39 -19.23 -21.42
N GLU A 230 -11.95 -20.26 -22.08
CA GLU A 230 -11.78 -20.64 -23.50
C GLU A 230 -10.35 -20.78 -24.07
N GLU A 231 -9.95 -22.04 -24.23
CA GLU A 231 -9.04 -22.50 -25.28
C GLU A 231 -9.65 -22.14 -26.65
N GLU A 232 -9.29 -21.00 -27.24
CA GLU A 232 -9.32 -20.85 -28.70
C GLU A 232 -8.01 -21.42 -29.27
N GLU A 233 -8.13 -22.62 -29.85
CA GLU A 233 -7.10 -23.26 -30.65
C GLU A 233 -6.72 -22.39 -31.86
N GLY A 234 -5.45 -21.96 -31.94
CA GLY A 234 -4.84 -21.52 -33.19
C GLY A 234 -4.38 -20.07 -33.26
N GLY A 235 -3.36 -19.71 -32.47
CA GLY A 235 -2.58 -18.48 -32.63
C GLY A 235 -1.59 -18.40 -31.48
N GLY A 236 -0.32 -18.10 -31.74
CA GLY A 236 0.66 -17.95 -30.66
C GLY A 236 0.12 -16.96 -29.63
N THR A 237 -0.12 -17.41 -28.40
CA THR A 237 -0.72 -16.58 -27.36
C THR A 237 0.31 -15.52 -26.97
N GLU A 238 0.14 -14.33 -27.55
CA GLU A 238 0.98 -13.19 -27.25
C GLU A 238 0.84 -12.85 -25.76
N THR A 239 1.94 -12.98 -25.00
CA THR A 239 1.90 -12.75 -23.55
C THR A 239 1.66 -11.27 -23.28
N ILE A 240 0.59 -10.95 -22.55
CA ILE A 240 0.24 -9.59 -22.15
C ILE A 240 0.64 -9.34 -20.69
N HIS A 241 1.50 -8.35 -20.49
CA HIS A 241 1.88 -7.83 -19.19
C HIS A 241 1.00 -6.65 -18.79
N ARG A 242 0.46 -6.70 -17.58
CA ARG A 242 -0.33 -5.60 -17.01
C ARG A 242 0.58 -4.68 -16.22
N VAL A 243 0.78 -3.47 -16.72
CA VAL A 243 1.72 -2.50 -16.16
C VAL A 243 0.98 -1.38 -15.46
N VAL A 244 1.31 -1.15 -14.19
CA VAL A 244 0.88 0.03 -13.42
C VAL A 244 2.03 1.03 -13.39
N MET A 245 1.87 2.19 -14.04
CA MET A 245 2.80 3.30 -13.87
C MET A 245 2.32 4.16 -12.70
N SER A 246 3.10 4.18 -11.61
CA SER A 246 2.78 4.89 -10.37
C SER A 246 3.51 6.22 -10.31
N VAL A 247 2.78 7.32 -10.32
CA VAL A 247 3.35 8.67 -10.14
C VAL A 247 3.52 8.94 -8.66
N ASN A 248 4.78 9.00 -8.22
CA ASN A 248 5.09 9.16 -6.81
C ASN A 248 5.59 10.57 -6.53
N ASP A 249 4.65 11.41 -6.11
CA ASP A 249 4.95 12.75 -5.59
C ASP A 249 5.77 12.75 -4.29
N LYS A 250 6.34 13.92 -3.95
CA LYS A 250 7.25 14.09 -2.80
C LYS A 250 6.72 13.59 -1.45
N TRP A 251 5.41 13.65 -1.21
CA TRP A 251 4.81 13.18 0.04
C TRP A 251 4.63 11.66 0.12
N HIS A 252 4.89 10.94 -0.98
CA HIS A 252 4.96 9.48 -1.00
C HIS A 252 6.32 8.95 -0.52
N TYR A 253 7.31 9.82 -0.33
CA TYR A 253 8.62 9.48 0.19
C TYR A 253 8.85 10.01 1.61
N CYS A 254 9.78 9.37 2.31
CA CYS A 254 10.41 9.94 3.48
C CYS A 254 11.09 11.26 3.09
N HIS A 255 11.02 12.27 3.95
CA HIS A 255 11.52 13.60 3.60
C HIS A 255 13.05 13.63 3.48
N ASN A 256 13.74 12.80 4.25
CA ASN A 256 15.20 12.72 4.35
C ASN A 256 15.78 11.43 3.71
N ALA A 257 14.98 10.66 2.97
CA ALA A 257 15.42 9.42 2.33
C ALA A 257 14.55 9.08 1.12
N ASP A 258 15.14 8.50 0.07
CA ASP A 258 14.42 8.00 -1.12
C ASP A 258 13.71 6.67 -0.85
N ILE A 259 12.91 6.65 0.22
CA ILE A 259 12.17 5.48 0.70
C ILE A 259 10.68 5.81 0.68
N LEU A 260 9.91 5.00 -0.04
CA LEU A 260 8.44 5.11 -0.05
C LEU A 260 7.86 4.89 1.35
N VAL A 261 6.83 5.66 1.66
CA VAL A 261 6.01 5.46 2.86
C VAL A 261 5.34 4.08 2.85
N GLY A 262 5.14 3.47 4.01
CA GLY A 262 4.70 2.07 4.10
C GLY A 262 3.36 1.78 3.41
N SER A 263 2.44 2.75 3.36
CA SER A 263 1.17 2.58 2.62
C SER A 263 1.38 2.44 1.10
N ARG A 264 2.36 3.14 0.52
CA ARG A 264 2.73 3.00 -0.89
C ARG A 264 3.51 1.71 -1.13
N ALA A 265 4.46 1.41 -0.24
CA ALA A 265 5.22 0.16 -0.31
C ALA A 265 4.31 -1.07 -0.25
N MET A 266 3.35 -1.12 0.68
CA MET A 266 2.38 -2.22 0.82
C MET A 266 1.50 -2.35 -0.42
N ARG A 267 0.92 -1.25 -0.91
CA ARG A 267 0.14 -1.26 -2.16
C ARG A 267 0.95 -1.87 -3.31
N ASP A 268 2.21 -1.47 -3.43
CA ASP A 268 3.06 -1.94 -4.52
C ASP A 268 3.47 -3.41 -4.35
N ARG A 269 3.59 -3.93 -3.12
CA ARG A 269 3.74 -5.38 -2.90
C ARG A 269 2.47 -6.13 -3.35
N HIS A 270 1.31 -5.63 -2.94
CA HIS A 270 0.02 -6.25 -3.26
C HIS A 270 -0.30 -6.26 -4.76
N LEU A 271 -0.06 -5.15 -5.45
CA LEU A 271 -0.24 -5.09 -6.91
C LEU A 271 0.69 -6.09 -7.63
N ARG A 272 1.92 -6.30 -7.14
CA ARG A 272 2.80 -7.35 -7.69
C ARG A 272 2.28 -8.75 -7.44
N LEU A 273 1.79 -9.04 -6.23
CA LEU A 273 1.14 -10.33 -5.90
C LEU A 273 -0.12 -10.57 -6.74
N LEU A 274 -0.80 -9.49 -7.15
CA LEU A 274 -1.92 -9.53 -8.08
C LEU A 274 -1.52 -9.69 -9.57
N GLY A 275 -0.22 -9.87 -9.86
CA GLY A 275 0.29 -10.07 -11.22
C GLY A 275 0.53 -8.79 -12.02
N TYR A 276 0.51 -7.62 -11.38
CA TYR A 276 0.86 -6.36 -12.05
C TYR A 276 2.36 -6.08 -11.97
N THR A 277 2.94 -5.69 -13.10
CA THR A 277 4.28 -5.09 -13.15
C THR A 277 4.17 -3.62 -12.79
N ILE A 278 4.98 -3.13 -11.85
CA ILE A 278 4.89 -1.75 -11.38
C ILE A 278 6.10 -0.95 -11.85
N VAL A 279 5.82 0.11 -12.60
CA VAL A 279 6.81 1.13 -13.00
C VAL A 279 6.65 2.33 -12.09
N GLN A 280 7.69 2.64 -11.33
CA GLN A 280 7.70 3.79 -10.42
C GLN A 280 8.18 5.02 -11.19
N LEU A 281 7.44 6.13 -11.08
CA LEU A 281 7.81 7.44 -11.61
C LEU A 281 8.06 8.39 -10.43
N PRO A 282 9.27 8.39 -9.83
CA PRO A 282 9.59 9.20 -8.67
C PRO A 282 9.64 10.70 -8.99
N TYR A 283 9.15 11.54 -8.07
CA TYR A 283 9.16 12.99 -8.24
C TYR A 283 10.55 13.57 -8.49
N HIS A 284 11.61 13.02 -7.86
CA HIS A 284 12.97 13.55 -7.99
C HIS A 284 13.62 13.24 -9.36
N GLU A 285 13.03 12.33 -10.15
CA GLU A 285 13.35 12.15 -11.56
C GLU A 285 12.50 13.10 -12.41
N LEU A 286 11.18 13.12 -12.18
CA LEU A 286 10.23 13.95 -12.94
C LEU A 286 10.49 15.46 -12.81
N GLU A 287 10.96 15.93 -11.65
CA GLU A 287 11.24 17.35 -11.40
C GLU A 287 12.42 17.89 -12.21
N LYS A 288 13.29 17.00 -12.71
CA LYS A 288 14.45 17.37 -13.53
C LYS A 288 14.09 17.53 -15.01
N LEU A 289 12.92 17.04 -15.41
CA LEU A 289 12.48 17.00 -16.81
C LEU A 289 11.80 18.33 -17.19
N ASN A 290 12.24 18.91 -18.29
CA ASN A 290 11.77 20.20 -18.78
C ASN A 290 10.83 20.02 -19.97
N GLY A 291 9.53 20.01 -19.66
CA GLY A 291 8.48 19.95 -20.67
C GLY A 291 8.22 18.55 -21.21
N ILE A 292 7.31 18.48 -22.17
CA ILE A 292 6.69 17.21 -22.57
C ILE A 292 7.63 16.26 -23.31
N GLU A 293 8.53 16.76 -24.15
CA GLU A 293 9.43 15.90 -24.93
C GLU A 293 10.40 15.11 -24.05
N GLU A 294 10.96 15.74 -23.02
CA GLU A 294 11.84 15.05 -22.05
C GLU A 294 11.06 14.01 -21.24
N VAL A 295 9.81 14.32 -20.84
CA VAL A 295 8.95 13.33 -20.18
C VAL A 295 8.63 12.16 -21.10
N LYS A 296 8.38 12.42 -22.39
CA LYS A 296 8.17 11.34 -23.36
C LYS A 296 9.40 10.46 -23.52
N HIS A 297 10.60 11.05 -23.58
CA HIS A 297 11.84 10.28 -23.61
C HIS A 297 11.97 9.39 -22.36
N TYR A 298 11.80 10.00 -21.19
CA TYR A 298 11.86 9.31 -19.90
C TYR A 298 10.88 8.13 -19.81
N LEU A 299 9.61 8.32 -20.23
CA LEU A 299 8.62 7.25 -20.22
C LEU A 299 8.98 6.12 -21.21
N ARG A 300 9.54 6.45 -22.39
CA ARG A 300 10.04 5.41 -23.32
C ARG A 300 11.16 4.60 -22.70
N GLU A 301 12.11 5.23 -22.02
CA GLU A 301 13.19 4.52 -21.31
C GLU A 301 12.62 3.56 -20.26
N LYS A 302 11.67 4.01 -19.43
CA LYS A 302 11.00 3.14 -18.46
C LYS A 302 10.28 1.94 -19.10
N LEU A 303 9.66 2.12 -20.27
CA LEU A 303 9.00 1.04 -20.99
C LEU A 303 10.00 0.07 -21.64
N LEU A 304 11.15 0.56 -22.10
CA LEU A 304 12.23 -0.27 -22.66
C LEU A 304 12.92 -1.11 -21.56
N GLU A 305 13.13 -0.54 -20.37
CA GLU A 305 13.66 -1.26 -19.21
C GLU A 305 12.81 -2.49 -18.88
N LEU A 306 11.48 -2.40 -18.97
CA LEU A 306 10.58 -3.55 -18.76
C LEU A 306 10.82 -4.67 -19.77
N GLN A 307 10.99 -4.33 -21.05
CA GLN A 307 11.21 -5.32 -22.11
C GLN A 307 12.50 -6.10 -21.88
N LEU A 308 13.55 -5.41 -21.42
CA LEU A 308 14.83 -6.05 -21.08
C LEU A 308 14.67 -7.04 -19.93
N ILE A 309 13.89 -6.67 -18.90
CA ILE A 309 13.61 -7.55 -17.75
C ILE A 309 12.88 -8.82 -18.23
N TRP A 310 11.82 -8.68 -19.03
CA TRP A 310 11.06 -9.84 -19.53
C TRP A 310 11.89 -10.73 -20.46
N SER A 311 12.68 -10.13 -21.36
CA SER A 311 13.56 -10.88 -22.25
C SER A 311 14.64 -11.67 -21.51
N SER A 312 15.07 -11.20 -20.33
CA SER A 312 16.05 -11.90 -19.48
C SER A 312 15.45 -12.99 -18.60
N ALA A 313 14.13 -12.99 -18.37
CA ALA A 313 13.44 -13.99 -17.58
C ALA A 313 13.05 -15.24 -18.40
N ASP A 314 12.95 -15.08 -19.72
CA ASP A 314 12.59 -16.14 -20.67
C ASP A 314 13.80 -16.96 -21.19
N GLY A 315 15.04 -16.64 -20.75
CA GLY A 315 16.29 -17.28 -21.17
C GLY A 315 17.00 -18.01 -20.03
#